data_AF-A0A522W352-F1
#
_entry.id   AF-A0A522W352-F1
#
_cell.length_a   1.000
_cell.length_b   1.000
_cell.length_c   1.000
_cell.angle_alpha   90.00
_cell.angle_beta   90.00
_cell.angle_gamma   90.00
#
_symmetry.space_group_name_H-M   'P 1'
#
loop_
_entity.id
_entity.type
_entity.pdbx_description
1 polymer ?
#
loop_
_entity_poly.entity_id
_entity_poly.type
_entity_poly.pdbx_seq_one_letter_code
_entity_poly.pdbx_strand_id
1 'polypeptide(L)'
;MENFEKHFLEQYKVQDKSEAKDAAKRKEIRTGEEGIFEDRSRRIEAYIERLEEIFTHPDAKTRERRTDIFKEKFLYPAVIVKEENFPESYFEYQKQLAKERGIGDIEFSPEDKQKAVADVQEAQRKSLDAWIDHLADDDCHYPADIKYFVAQGILKTGKFDEKAYRFSDREKSTTASFRQIDHEALAMVMGALEAVHHHKRRESSYHSELLDLMKRNKDFGSMYAEAMRYLDKEASKDKALEITDGEWRVFSQGSDPRELVNAFAGKRAFLCLGNIGDASGYLKQGDVQVYFSNNRAGEPVWPRAAIAIKPETGAYELRGTYNSNEDIDPEIAKTDIIKERLATIKNGESFAKKDADMKKVTELYELCFKIDKKTEEKTYLNPELTKDDLIFLYEIDAPIEGFGYEKDPRVAELRAQRNPEEDMLTIFECSREQIARTSDDINENTKAYVGQLEPGIFQKLPENIEHIYALFPGTEIRREYVEIGKKTSEQLLSELKQAGIKLSNYSKATLKSRDFIACKNTGVLTLIRLTLADLGFTTRKVTINQIYQHAKEYGLELCPVEVAQAYRLKYTNQPIGELMYVGTRKTISSEGYQGAFELGRDDDGLWLSDRWAGPVGLDSDAKFVFCLRKPKNS
;
A
#
# COMPACT_ATOMS: atom_id res chain seq x y z
N MET A 1 41.11 -13.57 24.49
CA MET A 1 39.78 -13.95 23.97
C MET A 1 38.80 -13.02 24.64
N GLU A 2 38.36 -11.98 23.95
CA GLU A 2 37.21 -11.20 24.38
C GLU A 2 36.02 -12.17 24.45
N ASN A 3 35.40 -12.25 25.62
CA ASN A 3 34.24 -13.09 25.85
C ASN A 3 33.05 -12.33 25.24
N PHE A 4 32.78 -12.54 23.94
CA PHE A 4 31.62 -11.94 23.27
C PHE A 4 30.37 -12.34 24.06
N GLU A 5 29.59 -11.34 24.50
CA GLU A 5 28.30 -11.62 25.13
C GLU A 5 27.43 -12.41 24.14
N LYS A 6 26.83 -13.50 24.62
CA LYS A 6 26.01 -14.37 23.79
C LYS A 6 24.84 -13.58 23.21
N HIS A 7 24.74 -13.50 21.89
CA HIS A 7 23.64 -12.83 21.21
C HIS A 7 22.30 -13.50 21.57
N PHE A 8 21.27 -12.72 21.96
CA PHE A 8 20.00 -13.27 22.47
C PHE A 8 19.31 -14.21 21.47
N LEU A 9 19.40 -13.91 20.16
CA LEU A 9 18.88 -14.74 19.07
C LEU A 9 19.46 -16.16 19.01
N GLU A 10 20.56 -16.46 19.70
CA GLU A 10 21.08 -17.83 19.82
C GLU A 10 20.05 -18.79 20.45
N GLN A 11 19.21 -18.29 21.37
CA GLN A 11 18.17 -19.09 22.01
C GLN A 11 17.08 -19.54 21.02
N TYR A 12 16.97 -18.85 19.88
CA TYR A 12 16.05 -19.16 18.79
C TYR A 12 16.74 -19.87 17.61
N LYS A 13 17.98 -20.35 17.81
CA LYS A 13 18.77 -21.14 16.85
C LYS A 13 19.01 -20.45 15.50
N VAL A 14 19.11 -19.12 15.51
CA VAL A 14 19.31 -18.32 14.28
C VAL A 14 20.65 -18.66 13.61
N GLN A 15 21.69 -18.89 14.40
CA GLN A 15 23.04 -19.30 13.97
C GLN A 15 23.08 -20.64 13.19
N ASP A 16 22.07 -21.49 13.36
CA ASP A 16 22.02 -22.80 12.74
C ASP A 16 21.37 -22.76 11.34
N LYS A 17 20.65 -21.66 11.01
CA LYS A 17 19.99 -21.43 9.72
C LYS A 17 21.01 -21.28 8.58
N SER A 18 20.63 -21.74 7.39
CA SER A 18 21.44 -21.64 6.16
C SER A 18 21.83 -20.19 5.83
N GLU A 19 20.89 -19.28 5.99
CA GLU A 19 21.02 -17.88 5.65
C GLU A 19 22.06 -17.17 6.53
N ALA A 20 22.10 -17.54 7.82
CA ALA A 20 23.10 -17.03 8.75
C ALA A 20 24.50 -17.59 8.45
N LYS A 21 24.58 -18.88 8.14
CA LYS A 21 25.83 -19.53 7.68
C LYS A 21 26.37 -18.89 6.39
N ASP A 22 25.49 -18.61 5.43
CA ASP A 22 25.86 -18.00 4.16
C ASP A 22 26.21 -16.52 4.31
N ALA A 23 25.58 -15.79 5.23
CA ALA A 23 25.94 -14.42 5.55
C ALA A 23 27.32 -14.35 6.20
N ALA A 24 27.61 -15.24 7.15
CA ALA A 24 28.92 -15.33 7.79
C ALA A 24 30.03 -15.62 6.77
N LYS A 25 29.89 -16.65 5.93
CA LYS A 25 30.87 -16.95 4.86
C LYS A 25 31.12 -15.77 3.94
N ARG A 26 30.05 -15.08 3.54
CA ARG A 26 30.16 -13.89 2.68
C ARG A 26 30.90 -12.76 3.38
N LYS A 27 30.66 -12.55 4.68
CA LYS A 27 31.35 -11.53 5.46
C LYS A 27 32.84 -11.85 5.58
N GLU A 28 33.21 -13.08 5.92
CA GLU A 28 34.63 -13.51 5.97
C GLU A 28 35.35 -13.27 4.64
N ILE A 29 34.73 -13.66 3.51
CA ILE A 29 35.30 -13.43 2.17
C ILE A 29 35.45 -11.93 1.87
N ARG A 30 34.48 -11.10 2.26
CA ARG A 30 34.47 -9.66 1.97
C ARG A 30 35.48 -8.89 2.81
N THR A 31 35.59 -9.21 4.10
CA THR A 31 36.40 -8.44 5.07
C THR A 31 37.78 -9.03 5.32
N GLY A 32 37.99 -10.31 4.96
CA GLY A 32 39.21 -11.06 5.29
C GLY A 32 39.31 -11.43 6.78
N GLU A 33 38.23 -11.25 7.54
CA GLU A 33 38.19 -11.55 8.97
C GLU A 33 37.84 -13.02 9.20
N GLU A 34 38.71 -13.76 9.87
CA GLU A 34 38.53 -15.19 10.14
C GLU A 34 37.70 -15.46 11.40
N GLY A 35 36.98 -16.59 11.41
CA GLY A 35 36.28 -17.11 12.59
C GLY A 35 34.85 -16.58 12.79
N ILE A 36 34.33 -15.77 11.86
CA ILE A 36 32.91 -15.33 11.87
C ILE A 36 32.00 -16.54 11.63
N PHE A 37 32.38 -17.45 10.73
CA PHE A 37 31.58 -18.65 10.41
C PHE A 37 31.55 -19.64 11.57
N GLU A 38 32.64 -19.76 12.33
CA GLU A 38 32.72 -20.71 13.44
C GLU A 38 32.05 -20.18 14.71
N ASP A 39 32.10 -18.88 14.97
CA ASP A 39 31.43 -18.27 16.10
C ASP A 39 29.89 -18.18 15.89
N ARG A 40 29.12 -18.53 16.91
CA ARG A 40 27.65 -18.57 16.83
C ARG A 40 27.02 -17.18 16.89
N SER A 41 27.50 -16.31 17.76
CA SER A 41 27.01 -14.93 17.89
C SER A 41 27.41 -14.12 16.67
N ARG A 42 28.64 -14.26 16.19
CA ARG A 42 29.12 -13.53 14.99
C ARG A 42 28.43 -13.98 13.71
N ARG A 43 28.01 -15.26 13.62
CA ARG A 43 27.12 -15.73 12.55
C ARG A 43 25.79 -14.98 12.53
N ILE A 44 25.21 -14.74 13.69
CA ILE A 44 23.97 -13.99 13.82
C ILE A 44 24.22 -12.52 13.45
N GLU A 45 25.25 -11.88 14.00
CA GLU A 45 25.60 -10.49 13.67
C GLU A 45 25.79 -10.28 12.18
N ALA A 46 26.57 -11.15 11.51
CA ALA A 46 26.76 -11.08 10.06
C ALA A 46 25.44 -11.21 9.28
N TYR A 47 24.49 -11.97 9.82
CA TYR A 47 23.17 -12.11 9.22
C TYR A 47 22.29 -10.89 9.45
N ILE A 48 22.27 -10.35 10.67
CA ILE A 48 21.51 -9.14 11.02
C ILE A 48 22.02 -7.94 10.25
N GLU A 49 23.34 -7.72 10.18
CA GLU A 49 23.94 -6.65 9.36
C GLU A 49 23.53 -6.75 7.90
N ARG A 50 23.49 -7.98 7.34
CA ARG A 50 23.04 -8.18 5.97
C ARG A 50 21.56 -7.82 5.78
N LEU A 51 20.71 -8.13 6.76
CA LEU A 51 19.30 -7.73 6.71
C LEU A 51 19.15 -6.22 6.84
N GLU A 52 19.94 -5.59 7.70
CA GLU A 52 20.00 -4.14 7.84
C GLU A 52 20.43 -3.47 6.53
N GLU A 53 21.44 -3.99 5.82
CA GLU A 53 21.83 -3.51 4.48
C GLU A 53 20.70 -3.64 3.42
N ILE A 54 19.73 -4.54 3.63
CA ILE A 54 18.54 -4.69 2.78
C ILE A 54 17.50 -3.63 3.15
N PHE A 55 17.15 -3.55 4.43
CA PHE A 55 16.03 -2.75 4.93
C PHE A 55 16.36 -1.28 5.18
N THR A 56 17.63 -0.89 5.32
CA THR A 56 18.03 0.48 5.71
C THR A 56 18.93 1.14 4.66
N HIS A 57 18.88 0.65 3.42
CA HIS A 57 19.68 1.25 2.35
C HIS A 57 19.30 2.75 2.17
N PRO A 58 20.28 3.67 2.06
CA PRO A 58 20.00 5.11 2.08
C PRO A 58 19.24 5.60 0.83
N ASP A 59 19.39 4.91 -0.30
CA ASP A 59 18.58 5.16 -1.49
C ASP A 59 17.23 4.42 -1.38
N ALA A 60 16.14 5.18 -1.25
CA ALA A 60 14.79 4.66 -1.02
C ALA A 60 14.32 3.69 -2.12
N LYS A 61 14.56 4.00 -3.40
CA LYS A 61 14.20 3.12 -4.53
C LYS A 61 14.96 1.79 -4.48
N THR A 62 16.23 1.83 -4.11
CA THR A 62 17.05 0.62 -3.94
C THR A 62 16.60 -0.18 -2.73
N ARG A 63 16.27 0.49 -1.62
CA ARG A 63 15.72 -0.14 -0.41
C ARG A 63 14.42 -0.87 -0.70
N GLU A 64 13.44 -0.17 -1.26
CA GLU A 64 12.15 -0.72 -1.71
C GLU A 64 12.37 -1.95 -2.60
N ARG A 65 13.16 -1.81 -3.68
CA ARG A 65 13.49 -2.92 -4.57
C ARG A 65 14.13 -4.11 -3.85
N ARG A 66 15.06 -3.87 -2.91
CA ARG A 66 15.73 -4.94 -2.17
C ARG A 66 14.75 -5.64 -1.23
N THR A 67 13.88 -4.89 -0.56
CA THR A 67 12.80 -5.38 0.29
C THR A 67 11.83 -6.24 -0.50
N ASP A 68 11.41 -5.80 -1.69
CA ASP A 68 10.49 -6.56 -2.56
C ASP A 68 11.11 -7.86 -3.04
N ILE A 69 12.36 -7.82 -3.49
CA ILE A 69 13.09 -9.04 -3.87
C ILE A 69 13.18 -9.98 -2.67
N PHE A 70 13.41 -9.45 -1.46
CA PHE A 70 13.49 -10.26 -0.26
C PHE A 70 12.15 -10.93 0.06
N LYS A 71 11.04 -10.17 0.04
CA LYS A 71 9.68 -10.67 0.20
C LYS A 71 9.37 -11.77 -0.82
N GLU A 72 9.57 -11.51 -2.11
CA GLU A 72 9.23 -12.44 -3.19
C GLU A 72 10.07 -13.72 -3.20
N LYS A 73 11.36 -13.63 -2.88
CA LYS A 73 12.28 -14.77 -3.00
C LYS A 73 12.36 -15.62 -1.74
N PHE A 74 12.17 -15.02 -0.57
CA PHE A 74 12.42 -15.69 0.70
C PHE A 74 11.17 -15.80 1.58
N LEU A 75 10.34 -14.74 1.64
CA LEU A 75 9.19 -14.74 2.53
C LEU A 75 7.99 -15.43 1.90
N TYR A 76 7.49 -14.94 0.76
CA TYR A 76 6.25 -15.47 0.17
C TYR A 76 6.29 -16.98 -0.10
N PRO A 77 7.37 -17.55 -0.68
CA PRO A 77 7.43 -18.99 -0.94
C PRO A 77 7.40 -19.85 0.33
N ALA A 78 7.76 -19.26 1.48
CA ALA A 78 7.82 -19.94 2.76
C ALA A 78 6.48 -19.96 3.50
N VAL A 79 5.63 -18.94 3.34
CA VAL A 79 4.44 -18.73 4.20
C VAL A 79 3.11 -18.51 3.51
N ILE A 80 3.10 -18.17 2.21
CA ILE A 80 1.84 -17.98 1.46
C ILE A 80 1.29 -19.36 1.06
N VAL A 81 -0.02 -19.54 1.25
CA VAL A 81 -0.70 -20.79 0.88
C VAL A 81 -0.53 -21.05 -0.61
N LYS A 82 -0.09 -22.26 -0.95
CA LYS A 82 0.03 -22.67 -2.36
C LYS A 82 -1.25 -23.35 -2.80
N GLU A 83 -1.55 -23.26 -4.09
CA GLU A 83 -2.76 -23.86 -4.68
C GLU A 83 -2.86 -25.35 -4.34
N GLU A 84 -1.76 -26.09 -4.40
CA GLU A 84 -1.74 -27.53 -4.09
C GLU A 84 -1.99 -27.88 -2.60
N ASN A 85 -1.89 -26.89 -1.70
CA ASN A 85 -2.14 -27.05 -0.27
C ASN A 85 -3.43 -26.36 0.19
N PHE A 86 -4.20 -25.78 -0.73
CA PHE A 86 -5.38 -24.99 -0.40
C PHE A 86 -6.53 -25.93 0.07
N PRO A 87 -7.07 -25.73 1.28
CA PRO A 87 -8.00 -26.69 1.86
C PRO A 87 -9.42 -26.56 1.30
N GLU A 88 -10.04 -27.67 0.92
CA GLU A 88 -11.44 -27.70 0.45
C GLU A 88 -12.43 -27.20 1.54
N SER A 89 -12.07 -27.37 2.82
CA SER A 89 -12.86 -26.87 3.95
C SER A 89 -13.02 -25.34 3.96
N TYR A 90 -12.17 -24.59 3.24
CA TYR A 90 -12.38 -23.16 3.03
C TYR A 90 -13.68 -22.90 2.26
N PHE A 91 -13.92 -23.62 1.17
CA PHE A 91 -15.09 -23.43 0.31
C PHE A 91 -16.37 -23.86 1.04
N GLU A 92 -16.33 -24.97 1.77
CA GLU A 92 -17.45 -25.40 2.61
C GLU A 92 -17.80 -24.36 3.68
N TYR A 93 -16.79 -23.73 4.27
CA TYR A 93 -17.01 -22.62 5.21
C TYR A 93 -17.62 -21.38 4.52
N GLN A 94 -17.18 -21.02 3.31
CA GLN A 94 -17.80 -19.93 2.55
C GLN A 94 -19.26 -20.23 2.18
N LYS A 95 -19.58 -21.47 1.80
CA LYS A 95 -20.97 -21.92 1.57
C LYS A 95 -21.82 -21.76 2.83
N GLN A 96 -21.29 -22.14 4.00
CA GLN A 96 -21.98 -21.96 5.27
C GLN A 96 -22.21 -20.48 5.59
N LEU A 97 -21.19 -19.62 5.43
CA LEU A 97 -21.33 -18.18 5.65
C LEU A 97 -22.37 -17.53 4.74
N ALA A 98 -22.45 -17.96 3.47
CA ALA A 98 -23.47 -17.46 2.54
C ALA A 98 -24.89 -17.79 3.00
N LYS A 99 -25.12 -19.00 3.54
CA LYS A 99 -26.40 -19.40 4.15
C LYS A 99 -26.74 -18.55 5.36
N GLU A 100 -25.78 -18.38 6.28
CA GLU A 100 -25.95 -17.59 7.50
C GLU A 100 -26.25 -16.12 7.19
N ARG A 101 -25.72 -15.59 6.08
CA ARG A 101 -25.98 -14.24 5.58
C ARG A 101 -27.26 -14.11 4.75
N GLY A 102 -28.04 -15.18 4.59
CA GLY A 102 -29.29 -15.18 3.81
C GLY A 102 -29.11 -15.12 2.30
N ILE A 103 -27.89 -15.32 1.79
CA ILE A 103 -27.55 -15.32 0.36
C ILE A 103 -28.03 -16.63 -0.31
N GLY A 104 -28.13 -17.71 0.46
CA GLY A 104 -28.63 -19.03 0.01
C GLY A 104 -27.52 -20.05 -0.24
N ASP A 105 -27.87 -21.14 -0.94
CA ASP A 105 -26.91 -22.15 -1.39
C ASP A 105 -26.07 -21.62 -2.55
N ILE A 106 -24.75 -21.50 -2.34
CA ILE A 106 -23.80 -21.13 -3.40
C ILE A 106 -22.97 -22.35 -3.80
N GLU A 107 -22.63 -22.43 -5.09
CA GLU A 107 -21.70 -23.42 -5.65
C GLU A 107 -20.49 -22.72 -6.25
N PHE A 108 -19.31 -23.34 -6.14
CA PHE A 108 -18.06 -22.79 -6.67
C PHE A 108 -17.65 -23.55 -7.93
N SER A 109 -17.62 -22.87 -9.08
CA SER A 109 -17.01 -23.40 -10.30
C SER A 109 -15.48 -23.52 -10.15
N PRO A 110 -14.79 -24.27 -11.04
CA PRO A 110 -13.33 -24.28 -11.06
C PRO A 110 -12.70 -22.89 -11.18
N GLU A 111 -13.29 -22.01 -11.99
CA GLU A 111 -12.88 -20.62 -12.15
C GLU A 111 -13.08 -19.81 -10.86
N ASP A 112 -14.22 -19.98 -10.17
CA ASP A 112 -14.46 -19.31 -8.88
C ASP A 112 -13.47 -19.76 -7.81
N LYS A 113 -13.10 -21.04 -7.79
CA LYS A 113 -12.09 -21.58 -6.88
C LYS A 113 -10.72 -20.96 -7.15
N GLN A 114 -10.30 -20.90 -8.41
CA GLN A 114 -9.03 -20.26 -8.78
C GLN A 114 -8.99 -18.78 -8.36
N LYS A 115 -10.08 -18.05 -8.60
CA LYS A 115 -10.20 -16.65 -8.18
C LYS A 115 -10.12 -16.52 -6.66
N ALA A 116 -10.86 -17.33 -5.91
CA ALA A 116 -10.82 -17.31 -4.44
C ALA A 116 -9.43 -17.64 -3.88
N VAL A 117 -8.71 -18.59 -4.48
CA VAL A 117 -7.32 -18.89 -4.11
C VAL A 117 -6.43 -17.67 -4.33
N ALA A 118 -6.53 -17.02 -5.50
CA ALA A 118 -5.76 -15.83 -5.82
C ALA A 118 -6.07 -14.68 -4.84
N ASP A 119 -7.34 -14.45 -4.52
CA ASP A 119 -7.78 -13.43 -3.57
C ASP A 119 -7.21 -13.67 -2.16
N VAL A 120 -7.23 -14.93 -1.69
CA VAL A 120 -6.64 -15.31 -0.40
C VAL A 120 -5.13 -15.14 -0.40
N GLN A 121 -4.43 -15.57 -1.45
CA GLN A 121 -2.98 -15.39 -1.56
C GLN A 121 -2.60 -13.91 -1.56
N GLU A 122 -3.36 -13.08 -2.25
CA GLU A 122 -3.14 -11.64 -2.30
C GLU A 122 -3.39 -10.98 -0.94
N ALA A 123 -4.45 -11.38 -0.23
CA ALA A 123 -4.71 -10.91 1.12
C ALA A 123 -3.59 -11.32 2.10
N GLN A 124 -3.04 -12.53 1.97
CA GLN A 124 -1.88 -12.96 2.76
C GLN A 124 -0.61 -12.18 2.43
N ARG A 125 -0.36 -11.86 1.15
CA ARG A 125 0.79 -11.03 0.75
C ARG A 125 0.66 -9.63 1.32
N LYS A 126 -0.48 -8.96 1.08
CA LYS A 126 -0.72 -7.59 1.57
C LYS A 126 -0.59 -7.49 3.08
N SER A 127 -1.20 -8.41 3.82
CA SER A 127 -1.09 -8.43 5.29
C SER A 127 0.33 -8.72 5.77
N LEU A 128 1.12 -9.55 5.07
CA LEU A 128 2.54 -9.73 5.39
C LEU A 128 3.38 -8.50 5.06
N ASP A 129 3.11 -7.88 3.92
CA ASP A 129 3.82 -6.69 3.45
C ASP A 129 3.66 -5.56 4.45
N ALA A 130 2.44 -5.33 4.97
CA ALA A 130 2.20 -4.36 6.04
C ALA A 130 3.17 -4.56 7.23
N TRP A 131 3.37 -5.79 7.70
CA TRP A 131 4.33 -6.10 8.77
C TRP A 131 5.78 -5.82 8.38
N ILE A 132 6.21 -6.29 7.20
CA ILE A 132 7.60 -6.17 6.78
C ILE A 132 7.95 -4.72 6.47
N ASP A 133 7.03 -3.98 5.85
CA ASP A 133 7.20 -2.56 5.52
C ASP A 133 7.24 -1.72 6.78
N HIS A 134 6.33 -1.95 7.75
CA HIS A 134 6.40 -1.26 9.03
C HIS A 134 7.73 -1.49 9.76
N LEU A 135 8.26 -2.72 9.77
CA LEU A 135 9.54 -3.01 10.41
C LEU A 135 10.75 -2.43 9.64
N ALA A 136 10.63 -2.30 8.33
CA ALA A 136 11.66 -1.74 7.46
C ALA A 136 11.60 -0.21 7.36
N ASP A 137 10.52 0.41 7.85
CA ASP A 137 10.33 1.86 7.79
C ASP A 137 11.41 2.60 8.59
N ASP A 138 11.76 3.80 8.11
CA ASP A 138 12.70 4.71 8.75
C ASP A 138 12.16 5.17 10.13
N ASP A 139 10.84 5.17 10.33
CA ASP A 139 10.18 5.52 11.58
C ASP A 139 10.16 4.38 12.62
N CYS A 140 10.54 3.15 12.25
CA CYS A 140 10.68 2.06 13.20
C CYS A 140 12.10 2.07 13.82
N HIS A 141 12.27 2.70 14.97
CA HIS A 141 13.59 3.01 15.54
C HIS A 141 14.26 1.88 16.35
N TYR A 142 13.74 0.65 16.26
CA TYR A 142 14.24 -0.48 17.04
C TYR A 142 15.49 -1.16 16.42
N PRO A 143 16.36 -1.78 17.23
CA PRO A 143 17.48 -2.59 16.75
C PRO A 143 17.08 -3.68 15.74
N ALA A 144 17.93 -3.91 14.73
CA ALA A 144 17.66 -4.81 13.61
C ALA A 144 17.45 -6.28 14.03
N ASP A 145 18.09 -6.71 15.12
CA ASP A 145 17.92 -8.05 15.69
C ASP A 145 16.54 -8.26 16.33
N ILE A 146 15.99 -7.23 16.98
CA ILE A 146 14.62 -7.21 17.51
C ILE A 146 13.61 -7.22 16.36
N LYS A 147 13.80 -6.37 15.35
CA LYS A 147 12.97 -6.36 14.13
C LYS A 147 12.95 -7.74 13.47
N TYR A 148 14.11 -8.39 13.35
CA TYR A 148 14.20 -9.75 12.83
C TYR A 148 13.46 -10.78 13.71
N PHE A 149 13.56 -10.69 15.03
CA PHE A 149 12.83 -11.58 15.94
C PHE A 149 11.31 -11.48 15.72
N VAL A 150 10.78 -10.27 15.63
CA VAL A 150 9.37 -9.99 15.33
C VAL A 150 8.99 -10.57 13.97
N ALA A 151 9.75 -10.26 12.91
CA ALA A 151 9.49 -10.75 11.56
C ALA A 151 9.47 -12.29 11.50
N GLN A 152 10.38 -12.98 12.18
CA GLN A 152 10.36 -14.45 12.22
C GLN A 152 9.23 -15.01 13.09
N GLY A 153 8.79 -14.24 14.09
CA GLY A 153 7.65 -14.52 14.91
C GLY A 153 6.36 -14.54 14.10
N ILE A 154 6.06 -13.43 13.40
CA ILE A 154 4.82 -13.27 12.65
C ILE A 154 4.66 -14.32 11.56
N LEU A 155 5.75 -14.70 10.88
CA LEU A 155 5.76 -15.75 9.85
C LEU A 155 5.27 -17.12 10.35
N LYS A 156 5.29 -17.36 11.66
CA LYS A 156 4.82 -18.60 12.29
C LYS A 156 3.38 -18.52 12.80
N THR A 157 2.77 -17.34 12.81
CA THR A 157 1.44 -17.13 13.37
C THR A 157 0.34 -17.35 12.33
N GLY A 158 -0.63 -18.19 12.67
CA GLY A 158 -1.87 -18.42 11.93
C GLY A 158 -3.01 -17.53 12.44
N LYS A 159 -4.21 -18.10 12.56
CA LYS A 159 -5.40 -17.36 13.01
C LYS A 159 -5.26 -16.97 14.49
N PHE A 160 -5.60 -15.73 14.81
CA PHE A 160 -5.72 -15.29 16.20
C PHE A 160 -7.10 -15.64 16.78
N ASP A 161 -7.11 -16.22 17.97
CA ASP A 161 -8.31 -16.46 18.78
C ASP A 161 -8.44 -15.35 19.83
N GLU A 162 -9.39 -14.44 19.63
CA GLU A 162 -9.64 -13.30 20.52
C GLU A 162 -10.13 -13.70 21.91
N LYS A 163 -10.80 -14.86 22.05
CA LYS A 163 -11.28 -15.32 23.36
C LYS A 163 -10.15 -15.95 24.16
N ALA A 164 -9.30 -16.73 23.48
CA ALA A 164 -8.18 -17.40 24.11
C ALA A 164 -6.91 -16.53 24.21
N TYR A 165 -6.87 -15.38 23.52
CA TYR A 165 -5.66 -14.57 23.30
C TYR A 165 -4.46 -15.43 22.89
N ARG A 166 -4.61 -16.10 21.74
CA ARG A 166 -3.60 -17.03 21.22
C ARG A 166 -3.62 -17.08 19.70
N PHE A 167 -2.44 -17.16 19.10
CA PHE A 167 -2.31 -17.53 17.69
C PHE A 167 -2.27 -19.05 17.54
N SER A 168 -2.95 -19.56 16.50
CA SER A 168 -2.61 -20.89 15.98
C SER A 168 -1.24 -20.84 15.30
N ASP A 169 -0.65 -22.01 15.04
CA ASP A 169 0.51 -22.09 14.17
C ASP A 169 0.10 -21.82 12.71
N ARG A 170 1.03 -21.29 11.91
CA ARG A 170 0.89 -21.18 10.46
C ARG A 170 1.35 -22.47 9.80
N GLU A 171 0.41 -23.16 9.20
CA GLU A 171 0.63 -24.37 8.40
C GLU A 171 0.60 -24.08 6.89
N LYS A 172 1.04 -25.04 6.08
CA LYS A 172 1.05 -24.93 4.60
C LYS A 172 -0.35 -24.72 4.00
N SER A 173 -1.39 -25.15 4.70
CA SER A 173 -2.81 -25.04 4.33
C SER A 173 -3.50 -23.83 4.97
N THR A 174 -2.77 -22.99 5.73
CA THR A 174 -3.37 -21.82 6.39
C THR A 174 -3.84 -20.82 5.35
N THR A 175 -5.15 -20.58 5.31
CA THR A 175 -5.78 -19.56 4.44
C THR A 175 -5.95 -18.21 5.13
N ALA A 176 -5.75 -18.15 6.45
CA ALA A 176 -5.84 -16.90 7.20
C ALA A 176 -4.72 -15.92 6.79
N SER A 177 -5.09 -14.66 6.58
CA SER A 177 -4.16 -13.53 6.50
C SER A 177 -3.35 -13.38 7.78
N PHE A 178 -2.25 -12.63 7.72
CA PHE A 178 -1.56 -12.21 8.92
C PHE A 178 -2.46 -11.23 9.68
N ARG A 179 -2.46 -11.31 11.02
CA ARG A 179 -3.25 -10.38 11.81
C ARG A 179 -2.72 -8.98 11.56
N GLN A 180 -3.64 -8.04 11.42
CA GLN A 180 -3.31 -6.62 11.37
C GLN A 180 -2.40 -6.21 12.53
N ILE A 181 -1.50 -5.26 12.26
CA ILE A 181 -0.57 -4.76 13.27
C ILE A 181 -1.34 -4.00 14.33
N ASP A 182 -1.00 -4.28 15.58
CA ASP A 182 -1.45 -3.58 16.76
C ASP A 182 -0.24 -2.81 17.28
N HIS A 183 -0.08 -1.57 16.79
CA HIS A 183 1.18 -0.84 16.98
C HIS A 183 1.47 -0.58 18.46
N GLU A 184 0.46 -0.37 19.29
CA GLU A 184 0.60 -0.27 20.76
C GLU A 184 1.11 -1.58 21.38
N ALA A 185 0.51 -2.74 21.04
CA ALA A 185 0.97 -4.02 21.56
C ALA A 185 2.36 -4.40 21.03
N LEU A 186 2.66 -4.08 19.76
CA LEU A 186 3.95 -4.31 19.15
C LEU A 186 5.03 -3.48 19.83
N ALA A 187 4.79 -2.18 20.00
CA ALA A 187 5.68 -1.26 20.73
C ALA A 187 5.96 -1.75 22.15
N MET A 188 4.93 -2.24 22.84
CA MET A 188 5.09 -2.83 24.18
C MET A 188 6.07 -4.02 24.18
N VAL A 189 5.95 -4.93 23.22
CA VAL A 189 6.85 -6.09 23.09
C VAL A 189 8.26 -5.66 22.68
N MET A 190 8.40 -4.82 21.64
CA MET A 190 9.69 -4.40 21.11
C MET A 190 10.46 -3.55 22.12
N GLY A 191 9.80 -2.60 22.80
CA GLY A 191 10.42 -1.80 23.86
C GLY A 191 10.86 -2.64 25.05
N ALA A 192 10.11 -3.67 25.43
CA ALA A 192 10.52 -4.60 26.47
C ALA A 192 11.74 -5.45 26.04
N LEU A 193 11.77 -5.96 24.81
CA LEU A 193 12.93 -6.68 24.25
C LEU A 193 14.18 -5.78 24.23
N GLU A 194 14.02 -4.53 23.81
CA GLU A 194 15.11 -3.55 23.76
C GLU A 194 15.64 -3.24 25.16
N ALA A 195 14.74 -3.06 26.13
CA ALA A 195 15.11 -2.81 27.52
C ALA A 195 15.93 -3.96 28.13
N VAL A 196 15.52 -5.20 27.86
CA VAL A 196 16.17 -6.42 28.38
C VAL A 196 17.51 -6.68 27.68
N HIS A 197 17.57 -6.57 26.35
CA HIS A 197 18.73 -7.01 25.58
C HIS A 197 19.76 -5.92 25.27
N HIS A 198 19.33 -4.65 25.17
CA HIS A 198 20.19 -3.54 24.76
C HIS A 198 20.45 -2.52 25.89
N HIS A 199 19.48 -2.26 26.78
CA HIS A 199 19.59 -1.15 27.75
C HIS A 199 19.86 -1.55 29.21
N LYS A 200 19.79 -2.85 29.58
CA LYS A 200 20.15 -3.50 30.88
C LYS A 200 19.68 -2.84 32.20
N ARG A 201 19.01 -1.68 32.20
CA ARG A 201 18.71 -0.84 33.40
C ARG A 201 17.25 -0.37 33.50
N ARG A 202 16.35 -0.77 32.59
CA ARG A 202 14.95 -0.29 32.52
C ARG A 202 13.88 -1.38 32.58
N GLU A 203 14.21 -2.58 33.06
CA GLU A 203 13.27 -3.72 33.07
C GLU A 203 12.02 -3.47 33.94
N SER A 204 12.13 -2.75 35.05
CA SER A 204 11.03 -2.61 36.03
C SER A 204 9.84 -1.75 35.57
N SER A 205 9.95 -1.04 34.45
CA SER A 205 8.85 -0.23 33.89
C SER A 205 7.93 -1.01 32.94
N TYR A 206 8.20 -2.29 32.69
CA TYR A 206 7.44 -3.13 31.76
C TYR A 206 6.58 -4.17 32.48
N HIS A 207 5.51 -4.61 31.80
CA HIS A 207 4.57 -5.61 32.31
C HIS A 207 5.28 -6.92 32.70
N SER A 208 5.04 -7.38 33.93
CA SER A 208 5.80 -8.47 34.53
C SER A 208 5.62 -9.81 33.82
N GLU A 209 4.41 -10.11 33.34
CA GLU A 209 4.15 -11.37 32.63
C GLU A 209 4.88 -11.40 31.28
N LEU A 210 4.93 -10.25 30.59
CA LEU A 210 5.67 -10.11 29.34
C LEU A 210 7.17 -10.35 29.57
N LEU A 211 7.75 -9.78 30.63
CA LEU A 211 9.14 -10.03 31.00
C LEU A 211 9.41 -11.49 31.37
N ASP A 212 8.44 -12.17 32.00
CA ASP A 212 8.56 -13.58 32.34
C ASP A 212 8.49 -14.50 31.11
N LEU A 213 7.66 -14.16 30.11
CA LEU A 213 7.66 -14.84 28.80
C LEU A 213 9.03 -14.72 28.10
N MET A 214 9.67 -13.55 28.19
CA MET A 214 11.02 -13.32 27.65
C MET A 214 12.07 -14.18 28.38
N LYS A 215 12.04 -14.21 29.71
CA LYS A 215 12.94 -15.06 30.52
C LYS A 215 12.77 -16.55 30.22
N ARG A 216 11.56 -16.98 29.86
CA ARG A 216 11.23 -18.35 29.43
C ARG A 216 11.49 -18.61 27.95
N ASN A 217 12.08 -17.66 27.21
CA ASN A 217 12.38 -17.76 25.77
C ASN A 217 11.15 -18.15 24.93
N LYS A 218 9.97 -17.62 25.28
CA LYS A 218 8.77 -17.82 24.49
C LYS A 218 8.89 -17.16 23.12
N ASP A 219 8.03 -17.58 22.20
CA ASP A 219 7.95 -17.01 20.86
C ASP A 219 7.25 -15.64 20.87
N PHE A 220 7.47 -14.88 19.81
CA PHE A 220 6.84 -13.56 19.62
C PHE A 220 5.31 -13.62 19.66
N GLY A 221 4.67 -14.64 19.07
CA GLY A 221 3.22 -14.76 19.04
C GLY A 221 2.62 -14.83 20.45
N SER A 222 3.27 -15.58 21.34
CA SER A 222 2.91 -15.62 22.77
C SER A 222 3.08 -14.27 23.46
N MET A 223 4.20 -13.56 23.22
CA MET A 223 4.46 -12.23 23.80
C MET A 223 3.46 -11.18 23.34
N TYR A 224 3.18 -11.18 22.03
CA TYR A 224 2.27 -10.26 21.39
C TYR A 224 0.83 -10.49 21.84
N ALA A 225 0.41 -11.76 21.96
CA ALA A 225 -0.90 -12.10 22.49
C ALA A 225 -1.08 -11.65 23.95
N GLU A 226 -0.05 -11.80 24.80
CA GLU A 226 -0.08 -11.30 26.17
C GLU A 226 -0.13 -9.77 26.24
N ALA A 227 0.62 -9.07 25.39
CA ALA A 227 0.59 -7.61 25.32
C ALA A 227 -0.83 -7.10 24.97
N MET A 228 -1.46 -7.69 23.94
CA MET A 228 -2.85 -7.36 23.59
C MET A 228 -3.81 -7.66 24.74
N ARG A 229 -3.69 -8.84 25.36
CA ARG A 229 -4.53 -9.23 26.50
C ARG A 229 -4.42 -8.24 27.67
N TYR A 230 -3.20 -7.79 27.96
CA TYR A 230 -2.95 -6.80 29.00
C TYR A 230 -3.60 -5.45 28.64
N LEU A 231 -3.34 -4.94 27.43
CA LEU A 231 -3.87 -3.65 26.98
C LEU A 231 -5.41 -3.64 26.97
N ASP A 232 -6.04 -4.70 26.47
CA ASP A 232 -7.50 -4.83 26.42
C ASP A 232 -8.11 -4.97 27.83
N LYS A 233 -7.39 -5.57 28.77
CA LYS A 233 -7.82 -5.68 30.17
C LYS A 233 -7.75 -4.35 30.91
N GLU A 234 -6.69 -3.57 30.69
CA GLU A 234 -6.49 -2.26 31.35
C GLU A 234 -7.27 -1.12 30.66
N ALA A 235 -7.82 -1.38 29.48
CA ALA A 235 -8.65 -0.43 28.75
C ALA A 235 -9.86 0.01 29.60
N SER A 236 -9.96 1.32 29.84
CA SER A 236 -11.12 1.88 30.52
C SER A 236 -12.39 1.69 29.67
N LYS A 237 -13.47 1.25 30.33
CA LYS A 237 -14.77 0.99 29.69
C LYS A 237 -15.65 2.24 29.57
N ASP A 238 -15.21 3.38 30.10
CA ASP A 238 -15.97 4.65 30.10
C ASP A 238 -15.69 5.49 28.84
N LYS A 239 -15.53 4.84 27.69
CA LYS A 239 -15.23 5.50 26.41
C LYS A 239 -16.52 6.13 25.88
N ALA A 240 -16.61 7.46 25.90
CA ALA A 240 -17.76 8.24 25.44
C ALA A 240 -17.45 8.89 24.09
N LEU A 241 -17.39 8.08 23.02
CA LEU A 241 -16.99 8.55 21.69
C LEU A 241 -17.96 9.59 21.10
N GLU A 242 -19.22 9.56 21.53
CA GLU A 242 -20.24 10.54 21.18
C GLU A 242 -19.91 11.97 21.64
N ILE A 243 -19.04 12.11 22.64
CA ILE A 243 -18.55 13.41 23.12
C ILE A 243 -17.32 13.76 22.28
N THR A 244 -17.43 14.80 21.47
CA THR A 244 -16.34 15.28 20.60
C THR A 244 -15.66 16.54 21.14
N ASP A 245 -16.33 17.31 22.00
CA ASP A 245 -15.76 18.47 22.70
C ASP A 245 -14.53 18.07 23.51
N GLY A 246 -13.51 18.93 23.51
CA GLY A 246 -12.21 18.60 24.07
C GLY A 246 -11.16 19.66 23.78
N GLU A 247 -9.90 19.28 23.91
CA GLU A 247 -8.77 20.18 23.69
C GLU A 247 -7.54 19.48 23.10
N TRP A 248 -6.73 20.28 22.41
CA TRP A 248 -5.40 19.88 21.96
C TRP A 248 -4.40 20.06 23.10
N ARG A 249 -3.70 18.99 23.46
CA ARG A 249 -2.55 19.03 24.36
C ARG A 249 -1.26 18.87 23.57
N VAL A 250 -0.27 19.71 23.89
CA VAL A 250 1.04 19.74 23.21
C VAL A 250 2.09 19.11 24.11
N PHE A 251 2.80 18.12 23.59
CA PHE A 251 3.98 17.52 24.19
C PHE A 251 5.19 18.01 23.41
N SER A 252 5.93 18.95 23.99
CA SER A 252 6.98 19.67 23.28
C SER A 252 8.24 18.83 23.05
N GLN A 253 8.95 19.14 21.97
CA GLN A 253 10.24 18.56 21.64
C GLN A 253 11.18 18.58 22.86
N GLY A 254 11.75 17.41 23.19
CA GLY A 254 12.69 17.23 24.31
C GLY A 254 12.05 17.16 25.70
N SER A 255 10.72 17.18 25.84
CA SER A 255 10.03 16.98 27.12
C SER A 255 10.19 15.54 27.65
N ASP A 256 9.76 15.29 28.90
CA ASP A 256 9.81 13.94 29.47
C ASP A 256 8.83 13.01 28.74
N PRO A 257 9.31 11.95 28.05
CA PRO A 257 8.45 11.02 27.31
C PRO A 257 7.42 10.32 28.18
N ARG A 258 7.62 10.26 29.51
CA ARG A 258 6.66 9.68 30.44
C ARG A 258 5.34 10.43 30.48
N GLU A 259 5.33 11.74 30.22
CA GLU A 259 4.09 12.51 30.20
C GLU A 259 3.19 12.08 29.03
N LEU A 260 3.78 11.88 27.85
CA LEU A 260 3.09 11.38 26.67
C LEU A 260 2.58 9.95 26.89
N VAL A 261 3.45 9.05 27.36
CA VAL A 261 3.09 7.66 27.66
C VAL A 261 1.93 7.59 28.66
N ASN A 262 1.99 8.37 29.76
CA ASN A 262 0.94 8.39 30.76
C ASN A 262 -0.40 8.93 30.22
N ALA A 263 -0.38 9.80 29.21
CA ALA A 263 -1.60 10.32 28.60
C ALA A 263 -2.38 9.25 27.81
N PHE A 264 -1.70 8.20 27.35
CA PHE A 264 -2.28 7.06 26.64
C PHE A 264 -2.57 5.85 27.53
N ALA A 265 -2.06 5.83 28.77
CA ALA A 265 -2.20 4.70 29.68
C ALA A 265 -3.67 4.33 29.94
N GLY A 266 -4.00 3.05 29.75
CA GLY A 266 -5.36 2.51 29.95
C GLY A 266 -6.40 3.02 28.96
N LYS A 267 -5.99 3.69 27.87
CA LYS A 267 -6.91 4.25 26.86
C LYS A 267 -7.14 3.35 25.68
N ARG A 268 -6.23 2.40 25.44
CA ARG A 268 -6.22 1.51 24.28
C ARG A 268 -6.33 2.30 22.99
N ALA A 269 -5.29 3.07 22.73
CA ALA A 269 -5.28 4.05 21.65
C ALA A 269 -4.66 3.52 20.35
N PHE A 270 -4.11 2.30 20.38
CA PHE A 270 -3.53 1.59 19.24
C PHE A 270 -2.27 2.23 18.63
N LEU A 271 -1.95 3.48 18.97
CA LEU A 271 -0.73 4.17 18.56
C LEU A 271 0.51 3.64 19.32
N CYS A 272 1.66 3.69 18.65
CA CYS A 272 2.97 3.42 19.27
C CYS A 272 3.41 4.48 20.31
N LEU A 273 2.61 5.52 20.58
CA LEU A 273 2.92 6.58 21.56
C LEU A 273 2.80 6.13 23.04
N GLY A 274 2.24 4.95 23.29
CA GLY A 274 2.09 4.36 24.62
C GLY A 274 3.39 3.73 25.18
N ASN A 275 4.52 3.80 24.47
CA ASN A 275 5.80 3.25 24.89
C ASN A 275 6.89 4.32 25.03
N ILE A 276 7.77 4.17 26.04
CA ILE A 276 8.84 5.14 26.31
C ILE A 276 9.81 5.28 25.13
N GLY A 277 10.17 4.19 24.45
CA GLY A 277 11.11 4.20 23.32
C GLY A 277 10.59 5.06 22.17
N ASP A 278 9.39 4.74 21.69
CA ASP A 278 8.75 5.46 20.59
C ASP A 278 8.44 6.91 20.96
N ALA A 279 7.85 7.14 22.13
CA ALA A 279 7.58 8.50 22.63
C ALA A 279 8.87 9.34 22.69
N SER A 280 10.00 8.75 23.10
CA SER A 280 11.30 9.43 23.08
C SER A 280 11.76 9.74 21.66
N GLY A 281 11.56 8.82 20.71
CA GLY A 281 11.88 9.00 19.30
C GLY A 281 11.11 10.18 18.70
N TYR A 282 9.80 10.21 18.86
CA TYR A 282 8.94 11.31 18.41
C TYR A 282 9.34 12.66 19.03
N LEU A 283 9.46 12.73 20.36
CA LEU A 283 9.79 13.97 21.06
C LEU A 283 11.23 14.44 20.80
N LYS A 284 12.12 13.59 20.29
CA LYS A 284 13.44 14.01 19.82
C LYS A 284 13.34 14.73 18.47
N GLN A 285 12.45 14.28 17.59
CA GLN A 285 12.26 14.84 16.25
C GLN A 285 11.46 16.15 16.25
N GLY A 286 10.50 16.30 17.17
CA GLY A 286 9.64 17.49 17.22
C GLY A 286 8.55 17.40 18.29
N ASP A 287 7.52 18.24 18.13
CA ASP A 287 6.36 18.26 19.01
C ASP A 287 5.37 17.14 18.63
N VAL A 288 4.70 16.58 19.63
CA VAL A 288 3.52 15.73 19.45
C VAL A 288 2.30 16.45 20.00
N GLN A 289 1.27 16.62 19.19
CA GLN A 289 0.02 17.24 19.60
C GLN A 289 -1.09 16.21 19.58
N VAL A 290 -1.81 16.03 20.68
CA VAL A 290 -2.87 15.03 20.79
C VAL A 290 -4.17 15.73 21.15
N TYR A 291 -5.22 15.45 20.37
CA TYR A 291 -6.56 15.90 20.68
C TYR A 291 -7.21 14.94 21.66
N PHE A 292 -7.69 15.46 22.77
CA PHE A 292 -8.40 14.70 23.78
C PHE A 292 -9.84 15.19 23.88
N SER A 293 -10.80 14.29 23.64
CA SER A 293 -12.19 14.56 23.94
C SER A 293 -12.49 14.40 25.43
N ASN A 294 -13.55 15.06 25.86
CA ASN A 294 -14.03 15.03 27.23
C ASN A 294 -14.60 13.64 27.56
N ASN A 295 -14.42 13.20 28.81
CA ASN A 295 -15.22 12.15 29.41
C ASN A 295 -16.61 12.70 29.80
N ARG A 296 -17.45 11.84 30.37
CA ARG A 296 -18.79 12.24 30.86
C ARG A 296 -18.76 13.25 32.02
N ALA A 297 -17.62 13.40 32.69
CA ALA A 297 -17.41 14.41 33.73
C ALA A 297 -16.93 15.77 33.17
N GLY A 298 -16.70 15.88 31.85
CA GLY A 298 -16.23 17.10 31.20
C GLY A 298 -14.71 17.27 31.18
N GLU A 299 -13.93 16.24 31.51
CA GLU A 299 -12.47 16.30 31.54
C GLU A 299 -11.85 15.73 30.25
N PRO A 300 -10.88 16.42 29.61
CA PRO A 300 -10.33 16.05 28.31
C PRO A 300 -9.30 14.91 28.40
N VAL A 301 -9.78 13.68 28.59
CA VAL A 301 -8.94 12.51 28.92
C VAL A 301 -8.93 11.41 27.85
N TRP A 302 -9.72 11.53 26.79
CA TRP A 302 -9.85 10.50 25.76
C TRP A 302 -9.09 10.88 24.49
N PRO A 303 -7.90 10.32 24.21
CA PRO A 303 -7.14 10.66 23.01
C PRO A 303 -7.90 10.19 21.77
N ARG A 304 -8.05 11.06 20.76
CA ARG A 304 -8.79 10.75 19.52
C ARG A 304 -7.93 10.83 18.26
N ALA A 305 -6.95 11.72 18.25
CA ALA A 305 -6.02 11.91 17.14
C ALA A 305 -4.69 12.50 17.64
N ALA A 306 -3.59 12.16 16.98
CA ALA A 306 -2.26 12.67 17.26
C ALA A 306 -1.60 13.21 15.98
N ILE A 307 -0.94 14.37 16.08
CA ILE A 307 -0.17 15.01 15.01
C ILE A 307 1.28 15.12 15.46
N ALA A 308 2.22 14.63 14.65
CA ALA A 308 3.64 14.83 14.85
C ALA A 308 4.15 15.99 13.97
N ILE A 309 4.92 16.89 14.58
CA ILE A 309 5.28 18.18 13.98
C ILE A 309 6.78 18.43 14.16
N LYS A 310 7.50 18.61 13.05
CA LYS A 310 8.90 19.04 13.06
C LYS A 310 8.97 20.57 13.03
N PRO A 311 9.88 21.23 13.78
CA PRO A 311 10.01 22.68 13.76
C PRO A 311 10.23 23.26 12.36
N GLU A 312 11.04 22.55 11.55
CA GLU A 312 11.47 23.04 10.24
C GLU A 312 10.41 22.84 9.15
N THR A 313 9.78 21.66 9.12
CA THR A 313 8.91 21.22 8.02
C THR A 313 7.43 21.28 8.37
N GLY A 314 7.07 21.38 9.65
CA GLY A 314 5.69 21.37 10.11
C GLY A 314 5.14 19.95 10.30
N ALA A 315 3.83 19.78 10.10
CA ALA A 315 3.17 18.49 10.25
C ALA A 315 3.74 17.48 9.25
N TYR A 316 4.13 16.31 9.76
CA TYR A 316 4.63 15.20 8.93
C TYR A 316 3.85 13.90 9.15
N GLU A 317 3.07 13.80 10.23
CA GLU A 317 2.21 12.65 10.50
C GLU A 317 0.93 13.07 11.22
N LEU A 318 -0.19 12.43 10.90
CA LEU A 318 -1.47 12.51 11.62
C LEU A 318 -2.10 11.11 11.66
N ARG A 319 -2.41 10.62 12.86
CA ARG A 319 -3.00 9.30 13.13
C ARG A 319 -4.19 9.41 14.08
N GLY A 320 -5.15 8.49 13.93
CA GLY A 320 -6.28 8.33 14.82
C GLY A 320 -6.09 7.20 15.82
N THR A 321 -6.95 7.16 16.83
CA THR A 321 -6.87 6.18 17.94
C THR A 321 -8.04 5.21 17.97
N TYR A 322 -8.82 5.15 16.88
CA TYR A 322 -10.10 4.45 16.88
C TYR A 322 -9.92 2.92 16.89
N ASN A 323 -8.97 2.43 16.10
CA ASN A 323 -8.72 1.00 15.90
C ASN A 323 -7.23 0.76 15.60
N SER A 324 -6.85 -0.51 15.39
CA SER A 324 -5.48 -0.92 15.05
C SER A 324 -4.97 -0.41 13.71
N ASN A 325 -5.85 0.11 12.83
CA ASN A 325 -5.41 0.77 11.59
C ASN A 325 -4.97 2.20 11.86
N GLU A 326 -5.15 2.71 13.08
CA GLU A 326 -4.93 4.10 13.43
C GLU A 326 -5.86 5.04 12.65
N ASP A 327 -7.06 4.54 12.33
CA ASP A 327 -8.11 5.33 11.68
C ASP A 327 -8.61 6.44 12.60
N ILE A 328 -9.03 7.55 11.99
CA ILE A 328 -9.72 8.61 12.72
C ILE A 328 -11.11 8.12 13.10
N ASP A 329 -11.44 8.38 14.36
CA ASP A 329 -12.75 8.08 14.91
C ASP A 329 -13.88 8.70 14.07
N PRO A 330 -14.91 7.94 13.67
CA PRO A 330 -16.01 8.45 12.86
C PRO A 330 -16.72 9.69 13.44
N GLU A 331 -16.84 9.82 14.76
CA GLU A 331 -17.45 11.00 15.38
C GLU A 331 -16.55 12.24 15.28
N ILE A 332 -15.23 12.06 15.33
CA ILE A 332 -14.27 13.15 15.10
C ILE A 332 -14.18 13.50 13.63
N ALA A 333 -14.21 12.51 12.73
CA ALA A 333 -14.17 12.72 11.29
C ALA A 333 -15.29 13.66 10.83
N LYS A 334 -16.47 13.64 11.46
CA LYS A 334 -17.61 14.54 11.16
C LYS A 334 -17.39 16.00 11.55
N THR A 335 -16.37 16.30 12.34
CA THR A 335 -16.11 17.64 12.87
C THR A 335 -15.04 18.36 12.05
N ASP A 336 -14.87 19.65 12.30
CA ASP A 336 -13.77 20.43 11.75
C ASP A 336 -12.56 20.52 12.71
N ILE A 337 -12.56 19.78 13.83
CA ILE A 337 -11.50 19.83 14.87
C ILE A 337 -10.09 19.61 14.27
N ILE A 338 -9.95 18.57 13.43
CA ILE A 338 -8.67 18.23 12.79
C ILE A 338 -8.30 19.30 11.75
N LYS A 339 -9.25 19.64 10.88
CA LYS A 339 -9.08 20.64 9.82
C LYS A 339 -8.66 22.00 10.37
N GLU A 340 -9.34 22.49 11.41
CA GLU A 340 -9.02 23.73 12.10
C GLU A 340 -7.63 23.69 12.71
N ARG A 341 -7.23 22.56 13.31
CA ARG A 341 -5.88 22.43 13.86
C ARG A 341 -4.81 22.44 12.78
N LEU A 342 -4.99 21.66 11.72
CA LEU A 342 -4.06 21.59 10.60
C LEU A 342 -3.87 22.95 9.92
N ALA A 343 -4.91 23.78 9.83
CA ALA A 343 -4.83 25.14 9.28
C ALA A 343 -3.88 26.06 10.07
N THR A 344 -3.58 25.72 11.33
CA THR A 344 -2.65 26.47 12.19
C THR A 344 -1.20 25.95 12.16
N ILE A 345 -0.96 24.80 11.49
CA ILE A 345 0.33 24.12 11.48
C ILE A 345 0.91 24.21 10.07
N LYS A 346 2.19 24.56 9.97
CA LYS A 346 2.92 24.53 8.69
C LYS A 346 2.77 23.15 8.03
N ASN A 347 2.52 23.10 6.72
CA ASN A 347 2.32 21.85 5.97
C ASN A 347 1.09 21.03 6.39
N GLY A 348 0.20 21.56 7.23
CA GLY A 348 -1.03 20.87 7.63
C GLY A 348 -2.00 20.65 6.47
N GLU A 349 -1.97 21.52 5.46
CA GLU A 349 -2.75 21.41 4.23
C GLU A 349 -2.45 20.14 3.41
N SER A 350 -1.27 19.53 3.61
CA SER A 350 -0.92 18.26 2.96
C SER A 350 -1.86 17.11 3.35
N PHE A 351 -2.55 17.22 4.50
CA PHE A 351 -3.49 16.23 5.00
C PHE A 351 -4.95 16.52 4.62
N ALA A 352 -5.24 17.60 3.89
CA ALA A 352 -6.60 18.02 3.58
C ALA A 352 -7.40 16.99 2.77
N LYS A 353 -6.74 16.27 1.85
CA LYS A 353 -7.38 15.19 1.09
C LYS A 353 -7.80 14.03 2.00
N LYS A 354 -6.91 13.58 2.90
CA LYS A 354 -7.22 12.53 3.87
C LYS A 354 -8.40 12.89 4.76
N ASP A 355 -8.47 14.14 5.24
CA ASP A 355 -9.60 14.63 6.04
C ASP A 355 -10.91 14.57 5.23
N ALA A 356 -10.89 15.08 3.99
CA ALA A 356 -12.05 15.08 3.10
C ALA A 356 -12.52 13.65 2.73
N ASP A 357 -11.59 12.75 2.41
CA ASP A 357 -11.87 11.36 2.09
C ASP A 357 -12.49 10.63 3.28
N MET A 358 -11.92 10.77 4.48
CA MET A 358 -12.44 10.13 5.70
C MET A 358 -13.81 10.66 6.12
N LYS A 359 -14.07 11.96 5.90
CA LYS A 359 -15.41 12.56 6.01
C LYS A 359 -16.39 11.88 5.06
N LYS A 360 -16.02 11.75 3.79
CA LYS A 360 -16.89 11.18 2.76
C LYS A 360 -17.16 9.69 2.97
N VAL A 361 -16.15 8.90 3.36
CA VAL A 361 -16.34 7.49 3.74
C VAL A 361 -17.32 7.37 4.91
N THR A 362 -17.18 8.23 5.92
CA THR A 362 -18.07 8.22 7.10
C THR A 362 -19.50 8.58 6.71
N GLU A 363 -19.69 9.63 5.90
CA GLU A 363 -21.00 10.02 5.37
C GLU A 363 -21.68 8.87 4.62
N LEU A 364 -20.98 8.25 3.66
CA LEU A 364 -21.51 7.13 2.89
C LEU A 364 -21.81 5.91 3.76
N TYR A 365 -20.97 5.65 4.76
CA TYR A 365 -21.18 4.52 5.66
C TYR A 365 -22.44 4.69 6.50
N GLU A 366 -22.71 5.89 7.01
CA GLU A 366 -23.95 6.18 7.77
C GLU A 366 -25.20 6.25 6.88
N LEU A 367 -25.04 6.66 5.63
CA LEU A 367 -26.12 6.62 4.64
C LEU A 367 -26.51 5.17 4.29
N CYS A 368 -25.52 4.28 4.20
CA CYS A 368 -25.71 2.89 3.78
C CYS A 368 -26.02 1.94 4.94
N PHE A 369 -25.55 2.22 6.16
CA PHE A 369 -25.68 1.31 7.29
C PHE A 369 -26.31 1.98 8.51
N LYS A 370 -27.22 1.26 9.14
CA LYS A 370 -27.72 1.56 10.47
C LYS A 370 -27.17 0.54 11.46
N ILE A 371 -26.58 1.01 12.54
CA ILE A 371 -26.11 0.16 13.64
C ILE A 371 -26.98 0.43 14.88
N ASP A 372 -27.62 -0.62 15.40
CA ASP A 372 -28.30 -0.54 16.69
C ASP A 372 -27.25 -0.49 17.81
N LYS A 373 -27.21 0.62 18.54
CA LYS A 373 -26.20 0.86 19.59
C LYS A 373 -26.30 -0.09 20.79
N LYS A 374 -27.41 -0.84 20.95
CA LYS A 374 -27.62 -1.77 22.05
C LYS A 374 -27.32 -3.22 21.67
N THR A 375 -27.74 -3.62 20.46
CA THR A 375 -27.56 -4.99 19.98
C THR A 375 -26.33 -5.15 19.10
N GLU A 376 -25.72 -4.04 18.67
CA GLU A 376 -24.66 -3.98 17.65
C GLU A 376 -25.09 -4.55 16.30
N GLU A 377 -26.40 -4.76 16.10
CA GLU A 377 -26.95 -5.25 14.85
C GLU A 377 -26.77 -4.19 13.76
N LYS A 378 -26.16 -4.61 12.65
CA LYS A 378 -25.89 -3.76 11.49
C LYS A 378 -26.85 -4.11 10.36
N THR A 379 -27.61 -3.13 9.89
CA THR A 379 -28.56 -3.27 8.79
C THR A 379 -28.13 -2.41 7.61
N TYR A 380 -28.05 -3.00 6.41
CA TYR A 380 -27.85 -2.27 5.17
C TYR A 380 -29.17 -1.62 4.71
N LEU A 381 -29.15 -0.33 4.42
CA LEU A 381 -30.32 0.49 4.08
C LEU A 381 -30.58 0.58 2.57
N ASN A 382 -29.61 0.16 1.75
CA ASN A 382 -29.65 0.24 0.28
C ASN A 382 -30.11 1.60 -0.29
N PRO A 383 -29.44 2.70 0.09
CA PRO A 383 -29.75 4.02 -0.46
C PRO A 383 -29.38 4.11 -1.95
N GLU A 384 -30.07 5.00 -2.67
CA GLU A 384 -29.59 5.47 -3.98
C GLU A 384 -28.40 6.40 -3.76
N LEU A 385 -27.26 6.06 -4.35
CA LEU A 385 -26.04 6.86 -4.30
C LEU A 385 -25.95 7.72 -5.55
N THR A 386 -25.45 8.95 -5.41
CA THR A 386 -25.23 9.84 -6.55
C THR A 386 -24.06 9.36 -7.41
N LYS A 387 -23.93 9.90 -8.63
CA LYS A 387 -22.76 9.65 -9.50
C LYS A 387 -21.44 9.94 -8.77
N ASP A 388 -21.34 11.06 -8.08
CA ASP A 388 -20.12 11.46 -7.36
C ASP A 388 -19.81 10.51 -6.18
N ASP A 389 -20.84 10.06 -5.46
CA ASP A 389 -20.69 9.06 -4.40
C ASP A 389 -20.11 7.74 -4.95
N LEU A 390 -20.60 7.30 -6.11
CA LEU A 390 -20.16 6.07 -6.76
C LEU A 390 -18.76 6.21 -7.36
N ILE A 391 -18.44 7.35 -7.99
CA ILE A 391 -17.09 7.66 -8.48
C ILE A 391 -16.08 7.63 -7.33
N PHE A 392 -16.43 8.23 -6.19
CA PHE A 392 -15.62 8.20 -4.98
C PHE A 392 -15.47 6.76 -4.45
N LEU A 393 -16.59 6.05 -4.24
CA LEU A 393 -16.61 4.72 -3.65
C LEU A 393 -15.84 3.68 -4.48
N TYR A 394 -15.92 3.76 -5.81
CA TYR A 394 -15.18 2.89 -6.71
C TYR A 394 -13.74 3.36 -7.00
N GLU A 395 -13.29 4.46 -6.38
CA GLU A 395 -11.95 5.03 -6.55
C GLU A 395 -11.62 5.32 -8.03
N ILE A 396 -12.61 5.78 -8.82
CA ILE A 396 -12.48 5.94 -10.28
C ILE A 396 -11.52 7.07 -10.65
N ASP A 397 -11.67 8.22 -9.99
CA ASP A 397 -10.84 9.40 -10.27
C ASP A 397 -9.55 9.42 -9.44
N ALA A 398 -9.64 9.01 -8.17
CA ALA A 398 -8.53 8.98 -7.25
C ALA A 398 -8.73 7.87 -6.18
N PRO A 399 -7.64 7.30 -5.66
CA PRO A 399 -7.69 6.44 -4.48
C PRO A 399 -8.24 7.19 -3.26
N ILE A 400 -8.98 6.48 -2.41
CA ILE A 400 -9.40 6.99 -1.10
C ILE A 400 -8.20 6.91 -0.16
N GLU A 401 -7.83 8.03 0.45
CA GLU A 401 -6.71 8.10 1.39
C GLU A 401 -7.19 8.24 2.83
N GLY A 402 -6.67 7.37 3.71
CA GLY A 402 -6.88 7.44 5.14
C GLY A 402 -5.67 7.97 5.90
N PHE A 403 -5.87 8.11 7.21
CA PHE A 403 -4.79 8.42 8.15
C PHE A 403 -4.05 7.18 8.62
N GLY A 404 -4.68 6.00 8.53
CA GLY A 404 -4.06 4.72 8.86
C GLY A 404 -3.05 4.21 7.82
N TYR A 405 -2.41 3.09 8.16
CA TYR A 405 -1.46 2.40 7.26
C TYR A 405 -2.14 1.56 6.18
N GLU A 406 -3.37 1.09 6.42
CA GLU A 406 -4.11 0.26 5.49
C GLU A 406 -5.29 1.03 4.86
N LYS A 407 -5.87 0.46 3.78
CA LYS A 407 -7.11 0.98 3.22
C LYS A 407 -8.23 0.87 4.26
N ASP A 408 -9.08 1.90 4.33
CA ASP A 408 -10.21 1.90 5.25
C ASP A 408 -11.13 0.70 4.96
N PRO A 409 -11.35 -0.21 5.93
CA PRO A 409 -12.10 -1.44 5.71
C PRO A 409 -13.57 -1.18 5.35
N ARG A 410 -14.12 -0.02 5.72
CA ARG A 410 -15.50 0.36 5.40
C ARG A 410 -15.73 0.50 3.91
N VAL A 411 -14.71 0.88 3.13
CA VAL A 411 -14.83 1.02 1.66
C VAL A 411 -15.12 -0.34 1.02
N ALA A 412 -14.37 -1.38 1.42
CA ALA A 412 -14.58 -2.73 0.92
C ALA A 412 -15.97 -3.27 1.35
N GLU A 413 -16.37 -2.98 2.58
CA GLU A 413 -17.69 -3.37 3.09
C GLU A 413 -18.84 -2.71 2.31
N LEU A 414 -18.75 -1.40 2.06
CA LEU A 414 -19.73 -0.64 1.28
C LEU A 414 -19.87 -1.23 -0.12
N ARG A 415 -18.74 -1.46 -0.81
CA ARG A 415 -18.73 -2.04 -2.17
C ARG A 415 -19.33 -3.44 -2.22
N ALA A 416 -19.16 -4.24 -1.18
CA ALA A 416 -19.70 -5.60 -1.12
C ALA A 416 -21.23 -5.67 -1.11
N GLN A 417 -21.92 -4.58 -0.74
CA GLN A 417 -23.39 -4.47 -0.77
C GLN A 417 -23.94 -3.89 -2.08
N ARG A 418 -23.07 -3.42 -2.99
CA ARG A 418 -23.47 -2.77 -4.23
C ARG A 418 -23.55 -3.75 -5.39
N ASN A 419 -24.34 -3.39 -6.40
CA ASN A 419 -24.35 -4.06 -7.69
C ASN A 419 -23.65 -3.18 -8.73
N PRO A 420 -22.40 -3.48 -9.12
CA PRO A 420 -21.66 -2.67 -10.08
C PRO A 420 -22.36 -2.53 -11.44
N GLU A 421 -23.17 -3.51 -11.84
CA GLU A 421 -23.91 -3.47 -13.11
C GLU A 421 -24.97 -2.37 -13.15
N GLU A 422 -25.62 -2.10 -12.01
CA GLU A 422 -26.58 -1.02 -11.88
C GLU A 422 -25.88 0.32 -11.65
N ASP A 423 -24.87 0.33 -10.78
CA ASP A 423 -24.13 1.55 -10.44
C ASP A 423 -23.43 2.15 -11.67
N MET A 424 -22.96 1.30 -12.58
CA MET A 424 -22.36 1.71 -13.84
C MET A 424 -23.30 2.55 -14.72
N LEU A 425 -24.61 2.30 -14.71
CA LEU A 425 -25.58 3.09 -15.48
C LEU A 425 -25.63 4.54 -14.98
N THR A 426 -25.55 4.72 -13.66
CA THR A 426 -25.47 6.03 -13.00
C THR A 426 -24.13 6.71 -13.27
N ILE A 427 -23.03 5.97 -13.17
CA ILE A 427 -21.67 6.51 -13.35
C ILE A 427 -21.44 6.97 -14.80
N PHE A 428 -21.83 6.14 -15.77
CA PHE A 428 -21.63 6.40 -17.20
C PHE A 428 -22.74 7.26 -17.81
N GLU A 429 -23.80 7.56 -17.04
CA GLU A 429 -24.96 8.34 -17.48
C GLU A 429 -25.52 7.80 -18.83
N CYS A 430 -25.70 6.48 -18.90
CA CYS A 430 -26.14 5.79 -20.11
C CYS A 430 -27.14 4.65 -19.79
N SER A 431 -27.93 4.25 -20.79
CA SER A 431 -28.84 3.10 -20.66
C SER A 431 -28.10 1.79 -20.92
N ARG A 432 -28.69 0.65 -20.50
CA ARG A 432 -28.07 -0.68 -20.67
C ARG A 432 -27.74 -0.98 -22.14
N GLU A 433 -28.58 -0.52 -23.06
CA GLU A 433 -28.43 -0.73 -24.51
C GLU A 433 -27.26 0.08 -25.12
N GLN A 434 -26.79 1.11 -24.41
CA GLN A 434 -25.64 1.91 -24.81
C GLN A 434 -24.30 1.32 -24.30
N ILE A 435 -24.36 0.22 -23.56
CA ILE A 435 -23.20 -0.51 -23.04
C ILE A 435 -22.98 -1.77 -23.87
N ALA A 436 -21.91 -1.77 -24.67
CA ALA A 436 -21.48 -2.96 -25.39
C ALA A 436 -20.66 -3.87 -24.47
N ARG A 437 -20.98 -5.18 -24.49
CA ARG A 437 -20.26 -6.21 -23.70
C ARG A 437 -19.35 -7.06 -24.57
N THR A 438 -19.70 -7.20 -25.83
CA THR A 438 -18.94 -7.92 -26.85
C THR A 438 -18.69 -7.01 -28.04
N SER A 439 -17.82 -7.44 -28.95
CA SER A 439 -17.56 -6.65 -30.15
C SER A 439 -18.74 -6.61 -31.14
N ASP A 440 -19.69 -7.54 -31.01
CA ASP A 440 -20.91 -7.60 -31.83
C ASP A 440 -22.00 -6.64 -31.35
N ASP A 441 -21.97 -6.23 -30.07
CA ASP A 441 -22.93 -5.27 -29.50
C ASP A 441 -22.63 -3.82 -29.92
N ILE A 442 -21.43 -3.58 -30.45
CA ILE A 442 -20.95 -2.24 -30.79
C ILE A 442 -21.74 -1.68 -31.97
N ASN A 443 -22.33 -0.51 -31.75
CA ASN A 443 -23.04 0.25 -32.76
C ASN A 443 -22.83 1.76 -32.56
N GLU A 444 -23.43 2.58 -33.41
CA GLU A 444 -23.30 4.04 -33.39
C GLU A 444 -23.80 4.71 -32.09
N ASN A 445 -24.68 4.04 -31.32
CA ASN A 445 -25.21 4.54 -30.05
C ASN A 445 -24.43 4.02 -28.83
N THR A 446 -23.38 3.21 -29.03
CA THR A 446 -22.55 2.70 -27.94
C THR A 446 -21.77 3.84 -27.28
N LYS A 447 -22.07 4.10 -26.01
CA LYS A 447 -21.37 5.09 -25.17
C LYS A 447 -20.28 4.46 -24.32
N ALA A 448 -20.49 3.23 -23.86
CA ALA A 448 -19.55 2.52 -23.02
C ALA A 448 -19.28 1.13 -23.58
N TYR A 449 -18.04 0.67 -23.44
CA TYR A 449 -17.65 -0.71 -23.68
C TYR A 449 -17.11 -1.30 -22.38
N VAL A 450 -17.72 -2.38 -21.90
CA VAL A 450 -17.29 -3.10 -20.69
C VAL A 450 -17.26 -4.59 -20.96
N GLY A 451 -16.10 -5.09 -21.33
CA GLY A 451 -15.95 -6.49 -21.71
C GLY A 451 -14.53 -6.89 -22.06
N GLN A 452 -14.34 -8.19 -22.30
CA GLN A 452 -13.05 -8.76 -22.61
C GLN A 452 -12.46 -8.12 -23.87
N LEU A 453 -11.24 -7.60 -23.77
CA LEU A 453 -10.55 -7.04 -24.93
C LEU A 453 -10.21 -8.16 -25.92
N GLU A 454 -10.67 -8.00 -27.16
CA GLU A 454 -10.36 -8.86 -28.29
C GLU A 454 -9.34 -8.21 -29.24
N PRO A 455 -8.60 -8.99 -30.05
CA PRO A 455 -7.74 -8.44 -31.09
C PRO A 455 -8.46 -7.43 -31.99
N GLY A 456 -7.95 -6.20 -32.02
CA GLY A 456 -8.49 -5.11 -32.83
C GLY A 456 -9.76 -4.44 -32.27
N ILE A 457 -10.13 -4.69 -31.01
CA ILE A 457 -11.33 -4.12 -30.38
C ILE A 457 -11.35 -2.59 -30.47
N PHE A 458 -10.21 -1.94 -30.25
CA PHE A 458 -10.13 -0.48 -30.23
C PHE A 458 -10.43 0.18 -31.59
N GLN A 459 -10.29 -0.55 -32.69
CA GLN A 459 -10.68 -0.10 -34.04
C GLN A 459 -12.18 -0.21 -34.28
N LYS A 460 -12.87 -1.14 -33.59
CA LYS A 460 -14.32 -1.33 -33.70
C LYS A 460 -15.10 -0.31 -32.88
N LEU A 461 -14.52 0.16 -31.77
CA LEU A 461 -15.15 1.13 -30.88
C LEU A 461 -15.39 2.48 -31.59
N PRO A 462 -16.60 3.05 -31.48
CA PRO A 462 -16.96 4.30 -32.16
C PRO A 462 -16.11 5.47 -31.65
N GLU A 463 -15.92 6.50 -32.47
CA GLU A 463 -15.07 7.66 -32.12
C GLU A 463 -15.60 8.43 -30.89
N ASN A 464 -16.92 8.46 -30.69
CA ASN A 464 -17.60 9.09 -29.56
C ASN A 464 -17.74 8.19 -28.32
N ILE A 465 -17.02 7.06 -28.26
CA ILE A 465 -17.00 6.23 -27.04
C ILE A 465 -16.53 7.06 -25.84
N GLU A 466 -17.29 7.02 -24.76
CA GLU A 466 -17.03 7.81 -23.55
C GLU A 466 -16.27 6.98 -22.51
N HIS A 467 -16.59 5.68 -22.40
CA HIS A 467 -16.06 4.79 -21.38
C HIS A 467 -15.56 3.46 -21.96
N ILE A 468 -14.38 3.01 -21.55
CA ILE A 468 -13.81 1.72 -21.97
C ILE A 468 -13.23 1.00 -20.75
N TYR A 469 -13.71 -0.21 -20.48
CA TYR A 469 -13.24 -1.06 -19.38
C TYR A 469 -13.10 -2.50 -19.86
N ALA A 470 -12.03 -3.18 -19.44
CA ALA A 470 -11.94 -4.63 -19.57
C ALA A 470 -12.90 -5.34 -18.60
N LEU A 471 -13.04 -4.77 -17.39
CA LEU A 471 -13.95 -5.20 -16.33
C LEU A 471 -14.32 -3.98 -15.48
N PHE A 472 -15.58 -3.89 -15.06
CA PHE A 472 -16.04 -2.88 -14.12
C PHE A 472 -16.50 -3.54 -12.80
N PRO A 473 -16.14 -2.99 -11.62
CA PRO A 473 -15.24 -1.86 -11.41
C PRO A 473 -13.78 -2.26 -11.68
N GLY A 474 -13.04 -1.41 -12.37
CA GLY A 474 -11.65 -1.66 -12.78
C GLY A 474 -10.99 -0.37 -13.26
N THR A 475 -9.77 -0.47 -13.77
CA THR A 475 -9.10 0.72 -14.34
C THR A 475 -9.72 1.06 -15.69
N GLU A 476 -10.09 2.32 -15.87
CA GLU A 476 -10.58 2.79 -17.16
C GLU A 476 -9.46 2.85 -18.20
N ILE A 477 -9.72 2.28 -19.36
CA ILE A 477 -8.86 2.38 -20.53
C ILE A 477 -9.15 3.71 -21.20
N ARG A 478 -8.18 4.62 -21.20
CA ARG A 478 -8.40 5.97 -21.74
C ARG A 478 -8.07 6.02 -23.21
N ARG A 479 -9.01 6.54 -24.01
CA ARG A 479 -8.77 6.98 -25.38
C ARG A 479 -8.47 8.48 -25.36
N GLU A 480 -7.27 8.84 -25.79
CA GLU A 480 -6.78 10.21 -25.72
C GLU A 480 -6.22 10.65 -27.07
N TYR A 481 -6.07 11.96 -27.27
CA TYR A 481 -5.58 12.53 -28.53
C TYR A 481 -4.34 13.39 -28.29
N VAL A 482 -3.30 13.23 -29.12
CA VAL A 482 -2.09 14.05 -29.06
C VAL A 482 -1.76 14.63 -30.42
N GLU A 483 -1.41 15.91 -30.46
CA GLU A 483 -0.89 16.54 -31.68
C GLU A 483 0.61 16.31 -31.82
N ILE A 484 1.05 15.93 -33.01
CA ILE A 484 2.46 15.67 -33.32
C ILE A 484 2.91 16.32 -34.63
N GLY A 485 4.23 16.36 -34.88
CA GLY A 485 4.84 16.85 -36.13
C GLY A 485 4.89 18.37 -36.28
N LYS A 486 4.40 19.15 -35.30
CA LYS A 486 4.38 20.62 -35.35
C LYS A 486 5.65 21.29 -34.79
N LYS A 487 6.51 20.56 -34.09
CA LYS A 487 7.58 21.11 -33.26
C LYS A 487 8.92 20.42 -33.53
N THR A 488 10.00 21.19 -33.58
CA THR A 488 11.37 20.64 -33.59
C THR A 488 11.76 20.09 -32.22
N SER A 489 12.82 19.30 -32.16
CA SER A 489 13.41 18.83 -30.90
C SER A 489 13.80 19.99 -29.97
N GLU A 490 14.35 21.07 -30.52
CA GLU A 490 14.71 22.27 -29.74
C GLU A 490 13.48 22.97 -29.16
N GLN A 491 12.40 23.06 -29.95
CA GLN A 491 11.14 23.66 -29.51
C GLN A 491 10.51 22.82 -28.40
N LEU A 492 10.40 21.49 -28.56
CA LEU A 492 9.89 20.59 -27.52
C LEU A 492 10.72 20.69 -26.24
N LEU A 493 12.05 20.71 -26.36
CA LEU A 493 12.94 20.85 -25.20
C LEU A 493 12.76 22.19 -24.50
N SER A 494 12.57 23.28 -25.25
CA SER A 494 12.31 24.61 -24.70
C SER A 494 10.99 24.65 -23.94
N GLU A 495 9.92 24.13 -24.54
CA GLU A 495 8.60 24.11 -23.93
C GLU A 495 8.54 23.23 -22.68
N LEU A 496 9.16 22.04 -22.70
CA LEU A 496 9.26 21.18 -21.51
C LEU A 496 9.91 21.91 -20.35
N LYS A 497 11.00 22.66 -20.61
CA LYS A 497 11.66 23.48 -19.58
C LYS A 497 10.79 24.63 -19.11
N GLN A 498 10.11 25.33 -20.02
CA GLN A 498 9.22 26.44 -19.68
C GLN A 498 8.04 25.97 -18.83
N ALA A 499 7.54 24.76 -19.07
CA ALA A 499 6.50 24.13 -18.28
C ALA A 499 7.01 23.54 -16.94
N GLY A 500 8.29 23.74 -16.59
CA GLY A 500 8.87 23.21 -15.36
C GLY A 500 9.04 21.69 -15.33
N ILE A 501 8.93 21.01 -16.48
CA ILE A 501 9.05 19.55 -16.56
C ILE A 501 10.52 19.15 -16.48
N LYS A 502 10.83 18.31 -15.51
CA LYS A 502 12.16 17.78 -15.25
C LYS A 502 12.47 16.64 -16.23
N LEU A 503 13.71 16.62 -16.72
CA LEU A 503 14.18 15.64 -17.70
C LEU A 503 15.41 14.89 -17.18
N SER A 504 15.41 13.57 -17.30
CA SER A 504 16.62 12.75 -17.07
C SER A 504 17.74 13.17 -18.05
N ASN A 505 18.99 12.89 -17.69
CA ASN A 505 20.13 13.19 -18.56
C ASN A 505 20.04 12.46 -19.91
N TYR A 506 19.51 11.25 -19.91
CA TYR A 506 19.34 10.46 -21.13
C TYR A 506 18.09 10.87 -21.93
N SER A 507 16.99 11.33 -21.29
CA SER A 507 15.87 11.99 -21.99
C SER A 507 16.34 13.22 -22.75
N LYS A 508 17.19 14.05 -22.12
CA LYS A 508 17.83 15.21 -22.77
C LYS A 508 18.72 14.78 -23.93
N ALA A 509 19.49 13.71 -23.77
CA ALA A 509 20.36 13.18 -24.82
C ALA A 509 19.55 12.63 -26.01
N THR A 510 18.43 11.94 -25.74
CA THR A 510 17.55 11.37 -26.77
C THR A 510 16.93 12.46 -27.64
N LEU A 511 16.45 13.56 -27.03
CA LEU A 511 15.92 14.71 -27.78
C LEU A 511 16.96 15.41 -28.65
N LYS A 512 18.24 15.32 -28.28
CA LYS A 512 19.36 15.92 -29.02
C LYS A 512 20.03 14.93 -29.99
N SER A 513 19.60 13.66 -30.01
CA SER A 513 20.17 12.65 -30.88
C SER A 513 19.75 12.87 -32.33
N ARG A 514 20.63 12.50 -33.27
CA ARG A 514 20.30 12.42 -34.70
C ARG A 514 19.22 11.37 -35.01
N ASP A 515 18.98 10.45 -34.08
CA ASP A 515 17.93 9.42 -34.16
C ASP A 515 16.54 9.94 -33.76
N PHE A 516 16.45 11.17 -33.22
CA PHE A 516 15.18 11.84 -33.03
C PHE A 516 14.65 12.32 -34.39
N ILE A 517 13.91 11.44 -35.07
CA ILE A 517 13.20 11.79 -36.29
C ILE A 517 11.79 12.24 -35.87
N ALA A 518 11.59 13.56 -35.76
CA ALA A 518 10.25 14.14 -35.64
C ALA A 518 9.39 13.61 -36.80
N CYS A 519 8.14 13.22 -36.53
CA CYS A 519 7.31 12.65 -37.58
C CYS A 519 7.11 13.70 -38.68
N LYS A 520 7.42 13.33 -39.92
CA LYS A 520 7.23 14.21 -41.08
C LYS A 520 5.74 14.53 -41.32
N ASN A 521 4.86 13.70 -40.78
CA ASN A 521 3.41 13.86 -40.89
C ASN A 521 2.89 14.59 -39.65
N THR A 522 2.49 15.85 -39.84
CA THR A 522 1.69 16.58 -38.85
C THR A 522 0.32 15.96 -38.72
N GLY A 523 -0.16 15.74 -37.50
CA GLY A 523 -1.51 15.24 -37.28
C GLY A 523 -1.86 14.98 -35.82
N VAL A 524 -3.14 14.66 -35.60
CA VAL A 524 -3.64 14.14 -34.33
C VAL A 524 -3.50 12.62 -34.35
N LEU A 525 -2.83 12.07 -33.36
CA LEU A 525 -2.79 10.64 -33.10
C LEU A 525 -3.77 10.28 -31.97
N THR A 526 -4.47 9.18 -32.15
CA THR A 526 -5.28 8.54 -31.11
C THR A 526 -4.38 7.64 -30.28
N LEU A 527 -4.36 7.85 -28.98
CA LEU A 527 -3.63 7.09 -27.98
C LEU A 527 -4.60 6.23 -27.19
N ILE A 528 -4.20 5.01 -26.86
CA ILE A 528 -4.88 4.17 -25.88
C ILE A 528 -3.95 3.99 -24.69
N ARG A 529 -4.44 4.38 -23.51
CA ARG A 529 -3.80 4.21 -22.21
C ARG A 529 -4.50 3.10 -21.44
N LEU A 530 -3.73 2.09 -21.05
CA LEU A 530 -4.24 0.85 -20.46
C LEU A 530 -3.18 0.23 -19.52
N THR A 531 -3.58 -0.68 -18.64
CA THR A 531 -2.69 -1.37 -17.69
C THR A 531 -2.08 -2.63 -18.29
N LEU A 532 -1.03 -3.18 -17.68
CA LEU A 532 -0.51 -4.49 -18.10
C LEU A 532 -1.52 -5.62 -17.89
N ALA A 533 -2.38 -5.52 -16.89
CA ALA A 533 -3.50 -6.44 -16.68
C ALA A 533 -4.47 -6.42 -17.88
N ASP A 534 -4.75 -5.24 -18.45
CA ASP A 534 -5.58 -5.11 -19.65
C ASP A 534 -4.94 -5.78 -20.89
N LEU A 535 -3.60 -5.88 -20.95
CA LEU A 535 -2.88 -6.65 -21.98
C LEU A 535 -2.81 -8.17 -21.69
N GLY A 536 -3.44 -8.62 -20.61
CA GLY A 536 -3.46 -10.02 -20.19
C GLY A 536 -2.29 -10.46 -19.33
N PHE A 537 -1.50 -9.54 -18.74
CA PHE A 537 -0.41 -9.90 -17.85
C PHE A 537 -0.84 -9.95 -16.38
N THR A 538 -0.63 -11.09 -15.74
CA THR A 538 -0.94 -11.34 -14.31
C THR A 538 0.30 -11.52 -13.44
N THR A 539 1.51 -11.42 -14.03
CA THR A 539 2.77 -11.66 -13.33
C THR A 539 3.69 -10.45 -13.38
N ARG A 540 4.51 -10.28 -12.35
CA ARG A 540 5.51 -9.21 -12.27
C ARG A 540 6.71 -9.39 -13.20
N LYS A 541 6.82 -10.44 -14.01
CA LYS A 541 8.01 -10.72 -14.84
C LYS A 541 7.75 -10.54 -16.32
N VAL A 542 7.29 -9.35 -16.71
CA VAL A 542 7.01 -9.02 -18.11
C VAL A 542 8.16 -8.18 -18.69
N THR A 543 8.64 -8.57 -19.86
CA THR A 543 9.62 -7.79 -20.62
C THR A 543 8.91 -6.78 -21.52
N ILE A 544 9.54 -5.64 -21.80
CA ILE A 544 8.99 -4.64 -22.75
C ILE A 544 8.65 -5.25 -24.11
N ASN A 545 9.45 -6.21 -24.60
CA ASN A 545 9.18 -6.86 -25.88
C ASN A 545 7.87 -7.66 -25.88
N GLN A 546 7.55 -8.36 -24.77
CA GLN A 546 6.28 -9.06 -24.62
C GLN A 546 5.11 -8.08 -24.58
N ILE A 547 5.26 -6.98 -23.84
CA ILE A 547 4.24 -5.92 -23.77
C ILE A 547 3.94 -5.38 -25.18
N TYR A 548 5.00 -5.07 -25.94
CA TYR A 548 4.86 -4.52 -27.30
C TYR A 548 4.29 -5.53 -28.29
N GLN A 549 4.54 -6.82 -28.10
CA GLN A 549 3.93 -7.87 -28.91
C GLN A 549 2.43 -7.97 -28.63
N HIS A 550 2.03 -8.08 -27.37
CA HIS A 550 0.61 -8.12 -26.98
C HIS A 550 -0.14 -6.86 -27.43
N ALA A 551 0.45 -5.67 -27.26
CA ALA A 551 -0.16 -4.43 -27.73
C ALA A 551 -0.50 -4.47 -29.24
N LYS A 552 0.36 -5.09 -30.07
CA LYS A 552 0.10 -5.24 -31.51
C LYS A 552 -1.07 -6.18 -31.81
N GLU A 553 -1.27 -7.21 -31.01
CA GLU A 553 -2.40 -8.15 -31.16
C GLU A 553 -3.73 -7.42 -30.94
N TYR A 554 -3.77 -6.45 -30.02
CA TYR A 554 -4.91 -5.55 -29.81
C TYR A 554 -5.06 -4.44 -30.86
N GLY A 555 -4.28 -4.45 -31.94
CA GLY A 555 -4.31 -3.41 -32.96
C GLY A 555 -3.64 -2.11 -32.52
N LEU A 556 -2.83 -2.12 -31.47
CA LEU A 556 -2.06 -0.95 -31.06
C LEU A 556 -0.68 -0.97 -31.73
N GLU A 557 -0.05 0.19 -31.83
CA GLU A 557 1.30 0.32 -32.37
C GLU A 557 2.17 1.22 -31.50
N LEU A 558 3.48 1.03 -31.64
CA LEU A 558 4.44 1.87 -30.96
C LEU A 558 4.34 3.31 -31.43
N CYS A 559 4.30 4.21 -30.45
CA CYS A 559 4.25 5.64 -30.65
C CYS A 559 5.53 6.14 -31.36
N PRO A 560 5.41 7.15 -32.23
CA PRO A 560 6.55 7.98 -32.60
C PRO A 560 7.26 8.53 -31.36
N VAL A 561 8.58 8.74 -31.47
CA VAL A 561 9.42 9.18 -30.34
C VAL A 561 8.95 10.50 -29.73
N GLU A 562 8.38 11.41 -30.53
CA GLU A 562 7.88 12.72 -30.11
C GLU A 562 6.59 12.68 -29.27
N VAL A 563 5.85 11.56 -29.31
CA VAL A 563 4.58 11.42 -28.57
C VAL A 563 4.82 11.56 -27.08
N ALA A 564 5.92 11.03 -26.54
CA ALA A 564 6.16 11.10 -25.10
C ALA A 564 6.29 12.55 -24.61
N GLN A 565 6.96 13.41 -25.36
CA GLN A 565 7.13 14.82 -25.04
C GLN A 565 5.82 15.59 -25.23
N ALA A 566 5.16 15.40 -26.38
CA ALA A 566 3.91 16.08 -26.68
C ALA A 566 2.81 15.69 -25.68
N TYR A 567 2.72 14.40 -25.35
CA TYR A 567 1.77 13.90 -24.37
C TYR A 567 2.10 14.37 -22.96
N ARG A 568 3.38 14.43 -22.59
CA ARG A 568 3.78 14.99 -21.29
C ARG A 568 3.39 16.46 -21.14
N LEU A 569 3.59 17.27 -22.19
CA LEU A 569 3.19 18.68 -22.23
C LEU A 569 1.67 18.87 -22.13
N LYS A 570 0.89 17.91 -22.65
CA LYS A 570 -0.56 17.90 -22.53
C LYS A 570 -1.03 17.46 -21.14
N TYR A 571 -0.44 16.39 -20.61
CA TYR A 571 -0.86 15.77 -19.36
C TYR A 571 -0.09 16.37 -18.18
N THR A 572 -0.47 17.56 -17.72
CA THR A 572 0.22 18.22 -16.59
C THR A 572 -0.40 17.91 -15.23
N ASN A 573 -1.69 17.56 -15.21
CA ASN A 573 -2.44 17.24 -13.98
C ASN A 573 -2.30 15.75 -13.61
N GLN A 574 -1.06 15.23 -13.67
CA GLN A 574 -0.76 13.87 -13.23
C GLN A 574 -0.87 13.78 -11.70
N PRO A 575 -1.51 12.76 -11.10
CA PRO A 575 -1.46 12.53 -9.65
C PRO A 575 -0.02 12.27 -9.16
N ILE A 576 0.31 12.70 -7.94
CA ILE A 576 1.60 12.37 -7.32
C ILE A 576 1.68 10.85 -7.13
N GLY A 577 2.83 10.25 -7.46
CA GLY A 577 3.05 8.81 -7.42
C GLY A 577 2.55 8.04 -8.65
N GLU A 578 1.77 8.65 -9.56
CA GLU A 578 1.36 7.97 -10.78
C GLU A 578 2.55 7.79 -11.73
N LEU A 579 2.80 6.56 -12.16
CA LEU A 579 3.79 6.20 -13.17
C LEU A 579 3.12 5.68 -14.43
N MET A 580 3.65 6.10 -15.58
CA MET A 580 3.12 5.74 -16.88
C MET A 580 4.22 5.61 -17.92
N TYR A 581 4.08 4.66 -18.84
CA TYR A 581 5.07 4.37 -19.88
C TYR A 581 4.50 4.65 -21.27
N VAL A 582 5.25 5.37 -22.10
CA VAL A 582 4.92 5.54 -23.53
C VAL A 582 5.75 4.54 -24.33
N GLY A 583 5.07 3.59 -24.97
CA GLY A 583 5.71 2.60 -25.83
C GLY A 583 6.16 3.24 -27.13
N THR A 584 7.47 3.41 -27.35
CA THR A 584 8.00 4.16 -28.51
C THR A 584 8.82 3.31 -29.47
N ARG A 585 8.85 3.72 -30.75
CA ARG A 585 9.81 3.19 -31.74
C ARG A 585 11.20 3.78 -31.48
N LYS A 586 11.98 3.18 -30.60
CA LYS A 586 13.39 3.54 -30.41
C LYS A 586 14.28 2.67 -31.31
N THR A 587 15.23 3.29 -32.03
CA THR A 587 16.35 2.61 -32.68
C THR A 587 17.47 2.38 -31.65
N ILE A 588 17.64 1.10 -31.29
CA ILE A 588 18.88 0.36 -30.97
C ILE A 588 19.94 1.12 -30.16
N SER A 589 20.00 0.88 -28.84
CA SER A 589 21.28 0.93 -28.12
C SER A 589 22.21 -0.15 -28.69
N SER A 590 23.53 -0.02 -28.52
CA SER A 590 24.55 -0.97 -28.99
C SER A 590 24.34 -2.44 -28.57
N GLU A 591 23.36 -2.73 -27.71
CA GLU A 591 22.99 -4.04 -27.19
C GLU A 591 21.62 -4.56 -27.68
N GLY A 592 20.91 -3.84 -28.56
CA GLY A 592 19.71 -4.36 -29.24
C GLY A 592 18.38 -4.31 -28.49
N TYR A 593 18.30 -3.61 -27.35
CA TYR A 593 17.07 -3.53 -26.54
C TYR A 593 16.17 -2.33 -26.90
N GLN A 594 14.84 -2.55 -26.90
CA GLN A 594 13.82 -1.51 -27.09
C GLN A 594 13.48 -0.83 -25.75
N GLY A 595 13.37 0.51 -25.72
CA GLY A 595 13.12 1.30 -24.50
C GLY A 595 11.82 2.10 -24.56
N ALA A 596 11.28 2.44 -23.39
CA ALA A 596 10.10 3.30 -23.21
C ALA A 596 10.47 4.64 -22.56
N PHE A 597 9.65 5.67 -22.77
CA PHE A 597 9.67 6.86 -21.92
C PHE A 597 8.77 6.64 -20.72
N GLU A 598 9.21 7.09 -19.56
CA GLU A 598 8.49 7.10 -18.30
C GLU A 598 8.04 8.52 -17.98
N LEU A 599 6.76 8.66 -17.67
CA LEU A 599 6.07 9.85 -17.24
C LEU A 599 5.70 9.64 -15.76
N GLY A 600 6.27 10.46 -14.89
CA GLY A 600 6.02 10.38 -13.45
C GLY A 600 5.81 11.75 -12.83
N ARG A 601 5.15 11.78 -11.68
CA ARG A 601 5.10 12.95 -10.81
C ARG A 601 5.46 12.55 -9.39
N ASP A 602 6.39 13.28 -8.80
CA ASP A 602 6.72 13.20 -7.37
C ASP A 602 6.50 14.58 -6.72
N ASP A 603 6.83 14.70 -5.44
CA ASP A 603 6.77 15.98 -4.70
C ASP A 603 7.65 17.06 -5.33
N ASP A 604 8.64 16.62 -6.10
CA ASP A 604 9.60 17.44 -6.80
C ASP A 604 9.04 17.96 -8.15
N GLY A 605 7.94 17.40 -8.66
CA GLY A 605 7.22 17.89 -9.83
C GLY A 605 7.06 16.85 -10.95
N LEU A 606 6.83 17.33 -12.18
CA LEU A 606 6.60 16.47 -13.34
C LEU A 606 7.92 16.02 -13.97
N TRP A 607 8.05 14.73 -14.23
CA TRP A 607 9.20 14.12 -14.85
C TRP A 607 8.87 13.49 -16.20
N LEU A 608 9.84 13.59 -17.11
CA LEU A 608 9.95 12.77 -18.30
C LEU A 608 11.34 12.12 -18.32
N SER A 609 11.34 10.83 -18.00
CA SER A 609 12.52 9.99 -17.90
C SER A 609 12.53 8.98 -19.04
N ASP A 610 13.71 8.52 -19.42
CA ASP A 610 13.87 7.33 -20.23
C ASP A 610 14.13 6.17 -19.27
N ARG A 611 13.46 5.05 -19.50
CA ARG A 611 13.70 3.85 -18.70
C ARG A 611 14.42 2.81 -19.53
N TRP A 612 15.54 2.32 -18.99
CA TRP A 612 16.19 1.10 -19.48
C TRP A 612 15.30 -0.10 -19.11
N ALA A 613 14.80 -0.78 -20.14
CA ALA A 613 14.08 -2.04 -20.04
C ALA A 613 15.00 -3.22 -19.75
N GLY A 614 15.68 -3.22 -18.59
CA GLY A 614 16.25 -4.46 -18.06
C GLY A 614 15.10 -5.41 -17.69
N PRO A 615 15.38 -6.68 -17.31
CA PRO A 615 14.38 -7.59 -16.76
C PRO A 615 13.95 -7.14 -15.34
N VAL A 616 13.45 -5.90 -15.24
CA VAL A 616 12.90 -5.32 -14.02
C VAL A 616 11.42 -5.60 -14.08
N GLY A 617 10.91 -6.26 -13.03
CA GLY A 617 9.50 -6.56 -12.98
C GLY A 617 8.65 -5.29 -12.96
N LEU A 618 7.60 -5.28 -13.78
CA LEU A 618 6.56 -4.26 -13.74
C LEU A 618 5.31 -4.92 -13.16
N ASP A 619 4.64 -4.24 -12.25
CA ASP A 619 3.36 -4.67 -11.71
C ASP A 619 2.27 -4.68 -12.78
N SER A 620 1.24 -5.50 -12.57
CA SER A 620 0.13 -5.62 -13.52
C SER A 620 -0.70 -4.34 -13.66
N ASP A 621 -0.63 -3.43 -12.68
CA ASP A 621 -1.28 -2.12 -12.72
C ASP A 621 -0.45 -1.05 -13.47
N ALA A 622 0.76 -1.37 -13.92
CA ALA A 622 1.60 -0.44 -14.66
C ALA A 622 0.90 0.04 -15.94
N LYS A 623 0.79 1.37 -16.10
CA LYS A 623 0.07 2.01 -17.22
C LYS A 623 0.96 2.19 -18.43
N PHE A 624 0.49 1.76 -19.59
CA PHE A 624 1.15 1.96 -20.89
C PHE A 624 0.28 2.75 -21.85
N VAL A 625 0.94 3.55 -22.69
CA VAL A 625 0.34 4.35 -23.75
C VAL A 625 0.87 3.89 -25.11
N PHE A 626 -0.04 3.54 -26.00
CA PHE A 626 0.24 3.15 -27.38
C PHE A 626 -0.60 3.97 -28.36
N CYS A 627 -0.17 4.03 -29.63
CA CYS A 627 -0.98 4.59 -30.70
C CYS A 627 -2.01 3.57 -31.17
N LEU A 628 -3.23 4.02 -31.46
CA LEU A 628 -4.21 3.21 -32.17
C LEU A 628 -3.79 3.10 -33.64
N ARG A 629 -3.61 1.88 -34.14
CA ARG A 629 -3.25 1.65 -35.54
C ARG A 629 -4.42 2.04 -36.43
N LYS A 630 -4.21 3.00 -37.34
CA LYS A 630 -5.20 3.35 -38.37
C LYS A 630 -5.37 2.17 -39.34
N PRO A 631 -6.60 1.83 -39.76
CA PRO A 631 -6.81 0.84 -40.81
C PRO A 631 -6.05 1.29 -42.07
N LYS A 632 -5.34 0.36 -42.72
CA LYS A 632 -4.73 0.65 -44.03
C LYS A 632 -5.88 0.91 -44.98
N ASN A 633 -5.98 2.12 -45.52
CA ASN A 633 -6.85 2.39 -46.67
C ASN A 633 -6.45 1.39 -47.77
N SER A 634 -7.35 0.45 -48.07
CA SER A 634 -7.24 -0.52 -49.16
C SER A 634 -7.46 0.15 -50.50
#